data_AF-A0A3T0RP88-F1
#
_entry.id   AF-A0A3T0RP88-F1
#
_cell.length_a   1.000
_cell.length_b   1.000
_cell.length_c   1.000
_cell.angle_alpha   90.00
_cell.angle_beta   90.00
_cell.angle_gamma   90.00
#
_symmetry.space_group_name_H-M   'P 1'
#
loop_
_entity.id
_entity.type
_entity.pdbx_description
1 polymer ?
#
loop_
_entity_poly.entity_id
_entity_poly.type
_entity_poly.pdbx_seq_one_letter_code
_entity_poly.pdbx_strand_id
1 'polypeptide(L)'
;MKTTLTKLVVLIMVLSTQSVFAGGDHVNNGGGLGEKNVMYAYEKLESYIKLCLASETCKLNPTQQAILQKIYLGLPQDKNPNQLTFSSEKNNPGSFIIDGNVRVAKTGSAVGSQIVINADLLYNKNQSGSYEAMSIPEAVAVLVHEFGHHYGNFSHDVLDLIGVRVSLLLQSKVITTPLVPWMTDISMTVLNQDSTGSFPEVLLYVGNDIIDISRQYKAEIECVGFKIPIPLLPVPDIKINPKAPKGSILHNLHWEKIKDGDTTLDVQITGNVSNRCKVKSDTEIRNNSSQMTIKFRLNKNIDTWVYDRSSLEVRQFEDQWWKIIKLPLLPN
;
A
#
# COMPACT_ATOMS: atom_id res chain seq x y z
N MET A 1 35.92 77.32 -17.32
CA MET A 1 35.89 76.99 -18.76
C MET A 1 36.35 75.54 -18.91
N LYS A 2 35.54 74.73 -19.59
CA LYS A 2 35.82 73.37 -20.11
C LYS A 2 35.87 72.19 -19.12
N THR A 3 34.86 71.30 -19.30
CA THR A 3 34.92 69.82 -19.42
C THR A 3 35.82 69.10 -18.41
N THR A 4 35.36 68.20 -17.54
CA THR A 4 34.66 66.93 -17.83
C THR A 4 34.26 66.31 -16.48
N LEU A 5 32.97 66.22 -16.16
CA LEU A 5 32.53 65.40 -15.02
C LEU A 5 31.13 64.85 -15.29
N THR A 6 30.98 64.18 -16.44
CA THR A 6 29.72 63.57 -16.86
C THR A 6 30.05 62.25 -17.52
N LYS A 7 30.65 61.31 -16.76
CA LYS A 7 30.91 59.92 -17.20
C LYS A 7 31.38 58.98 -16.07
N LEU A 8 30.81 59.07 -14.87
CA LEU A 8 31.06 58.06 -13.83
C LEU A 8 29.88 57.85 -12.85
N VAL A 9 28.64 57.86 -13.35
CA VAL A 9 27.45 57.48 -12.54
C VAL A 9 26.56 56.46 -13.27
N VAL A 10 26.95 55.97 -14.45
CA VAL A 10 26.17 54.96 -15.22
C VAL A 10 26.82 53.56 -15.18
N LEU A 11 27.76 53.31 -14.25
CA LEU A 11 28.43 52.00 -14.09
C LEU A 11 28.11 51.30 -12.76
N ILE A 12 27.04 51.69 -12.06
CA ILE A 12 26.54 50.97 -10.86
C ILE A 12 25.02 50.77 -10.98
N MET A 13 24.57 50.33 -12.16
CA MET A 13 23.18 49.87 -12.41
C MET A 13 23.13 48.69 -13.39
N VAL A 14 24.21 47.91 -13.51
CA VAL A 14 24.27 46.72 -14.39
C VAL A 14 24.83 45.48 -13.65
N LEU A 15 24.72 45.42 -12.32
CA LEU A 15 25.15 44.26 -11.53
C LEU A 15 24.17 43.91 -10.39
N SER A 16 22.87 44.10 -10.61
CA SER A 16 21.83 43.63 -9.67
C SER A 16 20.67 42.92 -10.37
N THR A 17 20.92 42.36 -11.55
CA THR A 17 20.08 41.33 -12.14
C THR A 17 20.94 40.08 -12.25
N GLN A 18 20.37 38.93 -11.84
CA GLN A 18 21.01 37.61 -11.72
C GLN A 18 21.76 37.43 -10.39
N SER A 19 21.04 37.09 -9.31
CA SER A 19 20.83 35.68 -8.95
C SER A 19 19.54 35.49 -8.13
N VAL A 20 18.38 35.72 -8.75
CA VAL A 20 17.10 35.15 -8.28
C VAL A 20 16.69 34.02 -9.24
N PHE A 21 17.65 33.16 -9.51
CA PHE A 21 17.43 31.74 -9.82
C PHE A 21 18.37 30.96 -8.88
N ALA A 22 18.33 31.29 -7.59
CA ALA A 22 18.36 30.23 -6.61
C ALA A 22 17.09 29.42 -6.90
N GLY A 23 17.23 28.43 -7.80
CA GLY A 23 16.33 27.31 -7.84
C GLY A 23 16.37 26.78 -6.43
N GLY A 24 15.40 27.23 -5.61
CA GLY A 24 15.13 26.65 -4.33
C GLY A 24 15.11 25.17 -4.60
N ASP A 25 16.02 24.47 -3.92
CA ASP A 25 16.14 23.02 -3.96
C ASP A 25 14.70 22.53 -3.80
N HIS A 26 14.07 22.15 -4.92
CA HIS A 26 12.72 21.67 -4.89
C HIS A 26 12.94 20.25 -4.44
N VAL A 27 13.04 20.12 -3.12
CA VAL A 27 13.24 18.91 -2.36
C VAL A 27 11.99 18.05 -2.60
N ASN A 28 11.89 17.47 -3.80
CA ASN A 28 10.88 16.51 -4.24
C ASN A 28 11.22 15.15 -3.60
N ASN A 29 11.34 15.14 -2.28
CA ASN A 29 11.87 14.04 -1.48
C ASN A 29 10.84 12.92 -1.26
N GLY A 30 10.26 12.43 -2.34
CA GLY A 30 9.45 11.22 -2.34
C GLY A 30 9.21 10.75 -3.77
N GLY A 31 9.43 9.45 -4.03
CA GLY A 31 8.89 8.83 -5.24
C GLY A 31 7.37 9.01 -5.27
N GLY A 32 6.80 9.10 -6.47
CA GLY A 32 5.35 9.18 -6.60
C GLY A 32 4.65 7.87 -6.17
N LEU A 33 3.33 7.87 -6.20
CA LEU A 33 2.52 6.73 -5.76
C LEU A 33 2.83 5.44 -6.54
N GLY A 34 3.06 5.54 -7.86
CA GLY A 34 3.43 4.41 -8.71
C GLY A 34 4.76 3.79 -8.29
N GLU A 35 5.79 4.60 -8.06
CA GLU A 35 7.10 4.15 -7.59
C GLU A 35 6.98 3.46 -6.22
N LYS A 36 6.20 4.05 -5.30
CA LYS A 36 5.93 3.46 -3.97
C LYS A 36 5.20 2.12 -4.08
N ASN A 37 4.22 2.00 -4.98
CA ASN A 37 3.51 0.73 -5.22
C ASN A 37 4.48 -0.36 -5.74
N VAL A 38 5.40 -0.01 -6.65
CA VAL A 38 6.42 -0.97 -7.13
C VAL A 38 7.39 -1.36 -6.02
N MET A 39 7.87 -0.41 -5.23
CA MET A 39 8.76 -0.70 -4.09
C MET A 39 8.09 -1.60 -3.05
N TYR A 40 6.82 -1.33 -2.73
CA TYR A 40 6.04 -2.16 -1.82
C TYR A 40 5.81 -3.58 -2.38
N ALA A 41 5.44 -3.66 -3.66
CA ALA A 41 5.31 -4.95 -4.37
C ALA A 41 6.63 -5.74 -4.35
N TYR A 42 7.77 -5.08 -4.56
CA TYR A 42 9.09 -5.69 -4.49
C TYR A 42 9.40 -6.21 -3.08
N GLU A 43 9.10 -5.44 -2.04
CA GLU A 43 9.29 -5.85 -0.64
C GLU A 43 8.46 -7.10 -0.31
N LYS A 44 7.19 -7.13 -0.70
CA LYS A 44 6.23 -8.21 -0.42
C LYS A 44 6.20 -9.37 -1.42
N LEU A 45 6.98 -9.30 -2.51
CA LEU A 45 6.91 -10.23 -3.64
C LEU A 45 6.95 -11.71 -3.22
N GLU A 46 7.83 -12.06 -2.28
CA GLU A 46 7.95 -13.44 -1.77
C GLU A 46 6.62 -13.95 -1.19
N SER A 47 5.96 -13.14 -0.36
CA SER A 47 4.67 -13.48 0.25
C SER A 47 3.57 -13.68 -0.79
N TYR A 48 3.56 -12.85 -1.83
CA TYR A 48 2.57 -12.91 -2.91
C TYR A 48 2.76 -14.12 -3.81
N ILE A 49 4.01 -14.44 -4.16
CA ILE A 49 4.32 -15.65 -4.90
C ILE A 49 3.94 -16.89 -4.07
N LYS A 50 4.29 -16.91 -2.78
CA LYS A 50 3.92 -18.00 -1.87
C LYS A 50 2.41 -18.20 -1.79
N LEU A 51 1.64 -17.11 -1.74
CA LEU A 51 0.17 -17.15 -1.76
C LEU A 51 -0.36 -17.80 -3.04
N CYS A 52 0.21 -17.46 -4.20
CA CYS A 52 -0.16 -18.08 -5.48
C CYS A 52 0.20 -19.55 -5.57
N LEU A 53 1.41 -19.94 -5.13
CA LEU A 53 1.86 -21.33 -5.11
C LEU A 53 1.01 -22.20 -4.17
N ALA A 54 0.48 -21.62 -3.09
CA ALA A 54 -0.38 -22.32 -2.14
C ALA A 54 -1.87 -22.34 -2.55
N SER A 55 -2.26 -21.67 -3.63
CA SER A 55 -3.67 -21.52 -4.02
C SER A 55 -4.00 -22.17 -5.36
N GLU A 56 -4.98 -23.08 -5.34
CA GLU A 56 -5.57 -23.65 -6.56
C GLU A 56 -6.28 -22.61 -7.44
N THR A 57 -6.65 -21.44 -6.87
CA THR A 57 -7.28 -20.36 -7.63
C THR A 57 -6.29 -19.56 -8.47
N CYS A 58 -4.97 -19.72 -8.26
CA CYS A 58 -3.96 -19.11 -9.14
C CYS A 58 -3.90 -19.80 -10.53
N LYS A 59 -4.47 -21.01 -10.64
CA LYS A 59 -4.65 -21.76 -11.89
C LYS A 59 -3.38 -22.02 -12.70
N LEU A 60 -2.21 -22.10 -12.06
CA LEU A 60 -0.94 -22.42 -12.71
C LEU A 60 -0.96 -23.84 -13.32
N ASN A 61 -0.38 -23.99 -14.52
CA ASN A 61 -0.07 -25.33 -15.04
C ASN A 61 1.25 -25.85 -14.45
N PRO A 62 1.61 -27.14 -14.61
CA PRO A 62 2.82 -27.70 -14.00
C PRO A 62 4.11 -26.96 -14.39
N THR A 63 4.24 -26.54 -15.65
CA THR A 63 5.41 -25.79 -16.12
C THR A 63 5.52 -24.42 -15.45
N GLN A 64 4.42 -23.68 -15.39
CA GLN A 64 4.37 -22.37 -14.74
C GLN A 64 4.58 -22.45 -13.24
N GLN A 65 4.03 -23.47 -12.60
CA GLN A 65 4.26 -23.73 -11.17
C GLN A 65 5.74 -23.99 -10.90
N ALA A 66 6.42 -24.76 -11.76
CA ALA A 66 7.86 -25.00 -11.63
C ALA A 66 8.68 -23.71 -11.80
N ILE A 67 8.33 -22.85 -12.76
CA ILE A 67 8.97 -21.54 -12.97
C ILE A 67 8.77 -20.65 -11.75
N LEU A 68 7.53 -20.48 -11.31
CA LEU A 68 7.20 -19.62 -10.19
C LEU A 68 7.81 -20.12 -8.86
N GLN A 69 7.87 -21.44 -8.66
CA GLN A 69 8.56 -22.07 -7.54
C GLN A 69 10.06 -21.78 -7.57
N LYS A 70 10.67 -21.80 -8.76
CA LYS A 70 12.10 -21.47 -8.93
C LYS A 70 12.37 -20.01 -8.56
N ILE A 71 11.52 -19.08 -9.00
CA ILE A 71 11.59 -17.67 -8.60
C ILE A 71 11.48 -17.56 -7.07
N TYR A 72 10.43 -18.15 -6.48
CA TYR A 72 10.19 -18.12 -5.03
C TYR A 72 11.39 -18.55 -4.20
N LEU A 73 12.01 -19.68 -4.56
CA LEU A 73 13.14 -20.24 -3.82
C LEU A 73 14.43 -19.41 -3.96
N GLY A 74 14.59 -18.67 -5.05
CA GLY A 74 15.76 -17.84 -5.31
C GLY A 74 15.64 -16.38 -4.83
N LEU A 75 14.42 -15.88 -4.61
CA LEU A 75 14.19 -14.50 -4.16
C LEU A 75 15.04 -14.07 -2.95
N PRO A 76 15.23 -14.89 -1.90
CA PRO A 76 16.05 -14.49 -0.75
C PRO A 76 17.52 -14.18 -1.09
N GLN A 77 18.08 -14.80 -2.13
CA GLN A 77 19.46 -14.55 -2.57
C GLN A 77 19.54 -13.48 -3.67
N ASP A 78 18.49 -13.36 -4.48
CA ASP A 78 18.45 -12.45 -5.64
C ASP A 78 18.14 -11.01 -5.23
N LYS A 79 17.19 -10.85 -4.29
CA LYS A 79 16.77 -9.53 -3.83
C LYS A 79 17.92 -8.79 -3.16
N ASN A 80 18.17 -7.58 -3.63
CA ASN A 80 19.11 -6.66 -3.00
C ASN A 80 18.55 -5.23 -2.96
N PRO A 81 18.96 -4.38 -1.98
CA PRO A 81 18.37 -3.05 -1.80
C PRO A 81 18.49 -2.10 -2.99
N ASN A 82 19.44 -2.33 -3.90
CA ASN A 82 19.73 -1.46 -5.05
C ASN A 82 19.32 -2.10 -6.38
N GLN A 83 18.59 -3.21 -6.35
CA GLN A 83 18.23 -3.96 -7.55
C GLN A 83 17.21 -3.21 -8.40
N LEU A 84 16.34 -2.44 -7.75
CA LEU A 84 15.25 -1.73 -8.39
C LEU A 84 15.66 -0.28 -8.65
N THR A 85 15.62 0.14 -9.92
CA THR A 85 15.81 1.55 -10.30
C THR A 85 14.70 2.04 -11.20
N PHE A 86 14.47 3.36 -11.20
CA PHE A 86 13.46 4.00 -12.01
C PHE A 86 14.15 4.90 -13.04
N SER A 87 13.74 4.78 -14.30
CA SER A 87 14.25 5.60 -15.40
C SER A 87 13.10 5.99 -16.33
N SER A 88 13.27 7.06 -17.09
CA SER A 88 12.29 7.54 -18.06
C SER A 88 12.77 7.29 -19.48
N GLU A 89 11.91 6.68 -20.30
CA GLU A 89 12.10 6.51 -21.73
C GLU A 89 12.07 7.87 -22.45
N LYS A 90 11.26 8.83 -21.99
CA LYS A 90 11.24 10.20 -22.55
C LYS A 90 12.59 10.91 -22.35
N ASN A 91 13.23 10.69 -21.20
CA ASN A 91 14.52 11.30 -20.89
C ASN A 91 15.70 10.52 -21.50
N ASN A 92 15.55 9.22 -21.75
CA ASN A 92 16.57 8.37 -22.37
C ASN A 92 15.97 7.50 -23.50
N PRO A 93 15.66 8.10 -24.67
CA PRO A 93 14.97 7.39 -25.75
C PRO A 93 15.72 6.14 -26.24
N GLY A 94 14.98 5.07 -26.52
CA GLY A 94 15.50 3.76 -26.92
C GLY A 94 15.82 2.82 -25.76
N SER A 95 15.78 3.30 -24.52
CA SER A 95 16.16 2.51 -23.34
C SER A 95 15.21 1.35 -23.06
N PHE A 96 13.92 1.53 -23.37
CA PHE A 96 12.85 0.57 -23.10
C PHE A 96 12.20 0.03 -24.38
N ILE A 97 12.78 0.30 -25.56
CA ILE A 97 12.30 -0.26 -26.83
C ILE A 97 12.88 -1.67 -26.99
N ILE A 98 12.05 -2.68 -26.78
CA ILE A 98 12.41 -4.10 -26.93
C ILE A 98 11.38 -4.73 -27.88
N ASP A 99 11.87 -5.37 -28.95
CA ASP A 99 11.05 -5.92 -30.04
C ASP A 99 10.10 -4.88 -30.67
N GLY A 100 10.57 -3.63 -30.78
CA GLY A 100 9.80 -2.52 -31.36
C GLY A 100 8.69 -1.95 -30.47
N ASN A 101 8.55 -2.44 -29.24
CA ASN A 101 7.54 -1.97 -28.28
C ASN A 101 8.20 -1.35 -27.05
N VAL A 102 7.57 -0.30 -26.51
CA VAL A 102 8.00 0.29 -25.24
C VAL A 102 7.59 -0.66 -24.10
N ARG A 103 8.55 -1.10 -23.30
CA ARG A 103 8.33 -2.00 -22.17
C ARG A 103 8.22 -1.23 -20.85
N VAL A 104 7.49 -1.82 -19.90
CA VAL A 104 7.28 -1.28 -18.54
C VAL A 104 8.51 -1.46 -17.68
N ALA A 105 9.27 -2.53 -17.88
CA ALA A 105 10.51 -2.81 -17.19
C ALA A 105 11.49 -3.54 -18.11
N LYS A 106 12.74 -3.61 -17.68
CA LYS A 106 13.77 -4.46 -18.26
C LYS A 106 14.74 -4.94 -17.19
N THR A 107 15.33 -6.10 -17.41
CA THR A 107 16.37 -6.65 -16.55
C THR A 107 17.41 -7.45 -17.35
N GLY A 108 18.51 -7.79 -16.69
CA GLY A 108 19.48 -8.76 -17.19
C GLY A 108 19.07 -10.20 -16.88
N SER A 109 19.66 -11.18 -17.58
CA SER A 109 19.31 -12.61 -17.41
C SER A 109 20.05 -13.33 -16.27
N ALA A 110 20.77 -12.60 -15.42
CA ALA A 110 21.52 -13.19 -14.30
C ALA A 110 20.83 -12.90 -12.96
N VAL A 111 20.90 -13.84 -12.01
CA VAL A 111 20.47 -13.62 -10.63
C VAL A 111 21.19 -12.40 -10.05
N GLY A 112 20.43 -11.50 -9.43
CA GLY A 112 20.90 -10.23 -8.88
C GLY A 112 20.97 -9.09 -9.89
N SER A 113 20.60 -9.32 -11.16
CA SER A 113 20.58 -8.27 -12.19
C SER A 113 19.68 -7.12 -11.77
N GLN A 114 20.06 -5.91 -12.19
CA GLN A 114 19.27 -4.71 -11.95
C GLN A 114 17.97 -4.76 -12.77
N ILE A 115 16.85 -4.50 -12.09
CA ILE A 115 15.54 -4.31 -12.68
C ILE A 115 15.30 -2.81 -12.82
N VAL A 116 15.22 -2.34 -14.06
CA VAL A 116 14.96 -0.93 -14.38
C VAL A 116 13.49 -0.79 -14.77
N ILE A 117 12.76 0.05 -14.05
CA ILE A 117 11.34 0.34 -14.26
C ILE A 117 11.18 1.62 -15.05
N ASN A 118 10.30 1.60 -16.05
CA ASN A 118 9.96 2.76 -16.86
C ASN A 118 8.96 3.66 -16.11
N ALA A 119 9.45 4.74 -15.54
CA ALA A 119 8.66 5.72 -14.79
C ALA A 119 7.55 6.37 -15.64
N ASP A 120 7.72 6.44 -16.96
CA ASP A 120 6.72 7.01 -17.87
C ASP A 120 5.44 6.16 -17.97
N LEU A 121 5.53 4.87 -17.63
CA LEU A 121 4.43 3.90 -17.71
C LEU A 121 3.85 3.55 -16.33
N LEU A 122 4.33 4.18 -15.25
CA LEU A 122 3.77 4.02 -13.91
C LEU A 122 2.47 4.79 -13.70
N TYR A 123 2.12 5.70 -14.62
CA TYR A 123 0.93 6.54 -14.54
C TYR A 123 0.18 6.50 -15.86
N ASN A 124 -0.99 5.89 -15.86
CA ASN A 124 -1.83 5.78 -17.06
C ASN A 124 -3.04 6.70 -16.94
N LYS A 125 -3.46 7.30 -18.06
CA LYS A 125 -4.71 8.08 -18.08
C LYS A 125 -5.88 7.11 -18.14
N ASN A 126 -6.79 7.22 -17.17
CA ASN A 126 -8.06 6.51 -17.21
C ASN A 126 -9.03 7.16 -18.22
N GLN A 127 -10.26 6.64 -18.31
CA GLN A 127 -11.28 7.14 -19.23
C GLN A 127 -11.70 8.60 -18.96
N SER A 128 -11.51 9.12 -17.74
CA SER A 128 -11.77 10.52 -17.41
C SER A 128 -10.58 11.45 -17.69
N GLY A 129 -9.48 10.91 -18.24
CA GLY A 129 -8.26 11.66 -18.51
C GLY A 129 -7.41 11.92 -17.27
N SER A 130 -7.80 11.38 -16.12
CA SER A 130 -7.07 11.48 -14.85
C SER A 130 -5.93 10.46 -14.83
N TYR A 131 -4.79 10.84 -14.27
CA TYR A 131 -3.68 9.92 -14.08
C TYR A 131 -3.98 8.97 -12.92
N GLU A 132 -3.83 7.68 -13.18
CA GLU A 132 -3.94 6.60 -12.22
C GLU A 132 -2.57 5.91 -12.11
N ALA A 133 -2.10 5.76 -10.87
CA ALA A 133 -0.85 5.08 -10.59
C ALA A 133 -1.00 3.57 -10.78
N MET A 134 0.05 2.91 -11.27
CA MET A 134 0.14 1.46 -11.32
C MET A 134 -0.16 0.86 -9.95
N SER A 135 -1.09 -0.09 -9.90
CA SER A 135 -1.49 -0.77 -8.68
C SER A 135 -0.43 -1.77 -8.19
N ILE A 136 -0.51 -2.15 -6.91
CA ILE A 136 0.39 -3.20 -6.35
C ILE A 136 0.27 -4.52 -7.14
N PRO A 137 -0.92 -5.06 -7.46
CA PRO A 137 -1.01 -6.29 -8.25
C PRO A 137 -0.36 -6.19 -9.64
N GLU A 138 -0.49 -5.06 -10.34
CA GLU A 138 0.18 -4.84 -11.63
C GLU A 138 1.70 -4.79 -11.47
N ALA A 139 2.19 -4.08 -10.45
CA ALA A 139 3.62 -4.06 -10.14
C ALA A 139 4.16 -5.47 -9.82
N VAL A 140 3.38 -6.30 -9.11
CA VAL A 140 3.74 -7.70 -8.87
C VAL A 140 3.84 -8.49 -10.18
N ALA A 141 2.92 -8.31 -11.13
CA ALA A 141 3.00 -8.97 -12.42
C ALA A 141 4.30 -8.62 -13.16
N VAL A 142 4.64 -7.34 -13.21
CA VAL A 142 5.89 -6.85 -13.81
C VAL A 142 7.08 -7.47 -13.11
N LEU A 143 7.14 -7.43 -11.77
CA LEU A 143 8.27 -7.98 -11.03
C LEU A 143 8.42 -9.49 -11.19
N VAL A 144 7.31 -10.25 -11.21
CA VAL A 144 7.34 -11.70 -11.49
C VAL A 144 7.92 -11.97 -12.88
N HIS A 145 7.58 -11.14 -13.88
CA HIS A 145 8.18 -11.24 -15.21
C HIS A 145 9.69 -11.01 -15.16
N GLU A 146 10.14 -9.89 -14.59
CA GLU A 146 11.57 -9.55 -14.55
C GLU A 146 12.38 -10.59 -13.76
N PHE A 147 11.92 -11.02 -12.59
CA PHE A 147 12.57 -12.10 -11.85
C PHE A 147 12.57 -13.42 -12.61
N GLY A 148 11.57 -13.68 -13.46
CA GLY A 148 11.57 -14.85 -14.34
C GLY A 148 12.82 -14.94 -15.22
N HIS A 149 13.25 -13.82 -15.79
CA HIS A 149 14.46 -13.73 -16.63
C HIS A 149 15.75 -14.07 -15.87
N HIS A 150 15.81 -13.84 -14.55
CA HIS A 150 16.98 -14.17 -13.74
C HIS A 150 17.18 -15.68 -13.59
N TYR A 151 16.11 -16.47 -13.73
CA TYR A 151 16.13 -17.91 -13.49
C TYR A 151 16.02 -18.76 -14.76
N GLY A 152 15.97 -18.15 -15.93
CA GLY A 152 15.99 -18.89 -17.19
C GLY A 152 15.63 -18.05 -18.40
N ASN A 153 15.90 -18.62 -19.58
CA ASN A 153 15.51 -18.04 -20.86
C ASN A 153 14.06 -18.43 -21.20
N PHE A 154 13.12 -17.97 -20.39
CA PHE A 154 11.69 -18.20 -20.62
C PHE A 154 11.17 -17.17 -21.63
N SER A 155 10.16 -17.55 -22.42
CA SER A 155 9.54 -16.60 -23.34
C SER A 155 8.74 -15.53 -22.58
N HIS A 156 8.67 -14.32 -23.15
CA HIS A 156 7.88 -13.22 -22.59
C HIS A 156 6.43 -13.63 -22.33
N ASP A 157 5.78 -14.31 -23.29
CA ASP A 157 4.38 -14.77 -23.14
C ASP A 157 4.16 -15.67 -21.92
N VAL A 158 5.13 -16.55 -21.62
CA VAL A 158 5.03 -17.45 -20.45
C VAL A 158 5.15 -16.66 -19.15
N LEU A 159 6.10 -15.73 -19.09
CA LEU A 159 6.34 -14.91 -17.90
C LEU A 159 5.20 -13.91 -17.66
N ASP A 160 4.68 -13.28 -18.72
CA ASP A 160 3.51 -12.40 -18.68
C ASP A 160 2.29 -13.16 -18.14
N LEU A 161 2.03 -14.37 -18.63
CA LEU A 161 0.91 -15.17 -18.17
C LEU A 161 1.04 -15.58 -16.70
N ILE A 162 2.26 -15.88 -16.21
CA ILE A 162 2.50 -16.16 -14.79
C ILE A 162 2.24 -14.89 -13.97
N GLY A 163 2.81 -13.74 -14.38
CA GLY A 163 2.62 -12.46 -13.71
C GLY A 163 1.16 -12.06 -13.61
N VAL A 164 0.39 -12.18 -14.70
CA VAL A 164 -1.06 -11.94 -14.74
C VAL A 164 -1.80 -12.86 -13.76
N ARG A 165 -1.46 -14.15 -13.68
CA ARG A 165 -2.12 -15.09 -12.76
C ARG A 165 -1.87 -14.73 -11.29
N VAL A 166 -0.63 -14.35 -10.94
CA VAL A 166 -0.30 -13.87 -9.60
C VAL A 166 -1.08 -12.58 -9.29
N SER A 167 -1.13 -11.63 -10.22
CA SER A 167 -1.86 -10.37 -10.08
C SER A 167 -3.36 -10.57 -9.90
N LEU A 168 -4.00 -11.41 -10.74
CA LEU A 168 -5.43 -11.72 -10.64
C LEU A 168 -5.79 -12.37 -9.30
N LEU A 169 -4.92 -13.27 -8.80
CA LEU A 169 -5.11 -13.84 -7.47
C LEU A 169 -5.07 -12.74 -6.41
N LEU A 170 -4.07 -11.86 -6.44
CA LEU A 170 -3.98 -10.75 -5.49
C LEU A 170 -5.20 -9.84 -5.56
N GLN A 171 -5.64 -9.44 -6.76
CA GLN A 171 -6.84 -8.64 -6.96
C GLN A 171 -8.08 -9.29 -6.33
N SER A 172 -8.24 -10.61 -6.42
CA SER A 172 -9.36 -11.32 -5.79
C SER A 172 -9.32 -11.34 -4.26
N LYS A 173 -8.17 -11.01 -3.66
CA LYS A 173 -7.91 -10.96 -2.21
C LYS A 173 -7.85 -9.55 -1.66
N VAL A 174 -7.79 -8.55 -2.54
CA VAL A 174 -7.77 -7.14 -2.20
C VAL A 174 -9.20 -6.62 -2.05
N ILE A 175 -9.45 -5.93 -0.95
CA ILE A 175 -10.66 -5.14 -0.72
C ILE A 175 -10.21 -3.68 -0.66
N THR A 176 -10.63 -2.87 -1.62
CA THR A 176 -10.41 -1.41 -1.60
C THR A 176 -11.71 -0.69 -1.31
N THR A 177 -11.69 0.22 -0.33
CA THR A 177 -12.81 1.09 0.00
C THR A 177 -12.37 2.55 -0.10
N PRO A 178 -12.76 3.28 -1.16
CA PRO A 178 -12.52 4.71 -1.24
C PRO A 178 -13.40 5.46 -0.25
N LEU A 179 -12.95 6.62 0.24
CA LEU A 179 -13.70 7.46 1.19
C LEU A 179 -15.09 7.81 0.65
N VAL A 180 -15.14 8.18 -0.63
CA VAL A 180 -16.37 8.33 -1.43
C VAL A 180 -16.10 7.79 -2.84
N PRO A 181 -17.13 7.33 -3.59
CA PRO A 181 -16.91 6.60 -4.86
C PRO A 181 -16.10 7.32 -5.93
N TRP A 182 -16.03 8.65 -5.91
CA TRP A 182 -15.30 9.48 -6.88
C TRP A 182 -13.94 9.97 -6.37
N MET A 183 -13.59 9.71 -5.11
CA MET A 183 -12.29 10.08 -4.53
C MET A 183 -11.37 8.87 -4.53
N THR A 184 -10.27 8.97 -5.27
CA THR A 184 -9.23 7.93 -5.32
C THR A 184 -8.02 8.26 -4.46
N ASP A 185 -7.91 9.52 -4.02
CA ASP A 185 -6.84 10.05 -3.19
C ASP A 185 -6.93 9.61 -1.73
N ILE A 186 -8.12 9.25 -1.24
CA ILE A 186 -8.30 8.69 0.10
C ILE A 186 -9.00 7.34 -0.02
N SER A 187 -8.28 6.27 0.30
CA SER A 187 -8.85 4.92 0.34
C SER A 187 -8.14 4.02 1.35
N MET A 188 -8.81 2.93 1.72
CA MET A 188 -8.17 1.84 2.47
C MET A 188 -8.20 0.57 1.63
N THR A 189 -7.05 -0.10 1.58
CA THR A 189 -6.86 -1.37 0.88
C THR A 189 -6.48 -2.44 1.89
N VAL A 190 -7.20 -3.55 1.86
CA VAL A 190 -6.97 -4.70 2.73
C VAL A 190 -6.70 -5.93 1.88
N LEU A 191 -5.54 -6.54 2.06
CA LEU A 191 -5.18 -7.81 1.42
C LEU A 191 -5.32 -8.95 2.42
N ASN A 192 -6.36 -9.77 2.27
CA ASN A 192 -6.56 -10.94 3.11
C ASN A 192 -5.79 -12.14 2.57
N GLN A 193 -4.99 -12.78 3.41
CA GLN A 193 -4.28 -14.01 3.09
C GLN A 193 -5.06 -15.22 3.64
N ASP A 194 -5.20 -16.29 2.87
CA ASP A 194 -6.01 -17.46 3.25
C ASP A 194 -5.38 -18.35 4.34
N SER A 195 -4.11 -18.13 4.70
CA SER A 195 -3.36 -19.04 5.58
C SER A 195 -3.76 -18.93 7.06
N THR A 196 -3.83 -20.06 7.78
CA THR A 196 -4.31 -20.12 9.18
C THR A 196 -3.50 -19.28 10.17
N GLY A 197 -2.29 -18.89 9.79
CA GLY A 197 -1.37 -18.07 10.56
C GLY A 197 -1.11 -16.66 10.03
N SER A 198 -1.86 -16.20 9.01
CA SER A 198 -1.66 -14.87 8.41
C SER A 198 -2.61 -13.82 8.97
N PHE A 199 -2.14 -12.58 8.88
CA PHE A 199 -2.91 -11.38 9.15
C PHE A 199 -3.02 -10.60 7.84
N PRO A 200 -4.10 -9.82 7.65
CA PRO A 200 -4.22 -8.97 6.48
C PRO A 200 -3.13 -7.89 6.46
N GLU A 201 -2.75 -7.51 5.24
CA GLU A 201 -2.05 -6.24 5.03
C GLU A 201 -3.10 -5.13 4.94
N VAL A 202 -2.93 -4.07 5.71
CA VAL A 202 -3.88 -2.95 5.81
C VAL A 202 -3.15 -1.67 5.44
N LEU A 203 -3.49 -1.14 4.27
CA LEU A 203 -2.84 0.02 3.66
C LEU A 203 -3.83 1.18 3.58
N LEU A 204 -3.42 2.35 4.04
CA LEU A 204 -4.13 3.60 3.82
C LEU A 204 -3.45 4.35 2.67
N TYR A 205 -4.25 4.76 1.69
CA TYR A 205 -3.85 5.65 0.61
C TYR A 205 -4.35 7.04 0.96
N VAL A 206 -3.44 8.01 1.06
CA VAL A 206 -3.74 9.41 1.38
C VAL A 206 -2.91 10.30 0.46
N GLY A 207 -3.57 10.91 -0.53
CA GLY A 207 -2.90 11.64 -1.60
C GLY A 207 -1.91 10.74 -2.34
N ASN A 208 -0.62 11.06 -2.22
CA ASN A 208 0.48 10.30 -2.83
C ASN A 208 1.21 9.38 -1.84
N ASP A 209 0.71 9.25 -0.61
CA ASP A 209 1.30 8.43 0.43
C ASP A 209 0.56 7.11 0.62
N ILE A 210 1.35 6.08 0.91
CA ILE A 210 0.88 4.77 1.34
C ILE A 210 1.34 4.58 2.78
N ILE A 211 0.39 4.35 3.68
CA ILE A 211 0.65 4.12 5.09
C ILE A 211 0.28 2.68 5.39
N ASP A 212 1.28 1.85 5.67
CA ASP A 212 1.09 0.48 6.15
C ASP A 212 0.77 0.50 7.66
N ILE A 213 -0.47 0.16 8.01
CA ILE A 213 -0.95 0.04 9.39
C ILE A 213 -1.14 -1.42 9.83
N SER A 214 -0.60 -2.37 9.07
CA SER A 214 -0.76 -3.82 9.32
C SER A 214 -0.25 -4.23 10.70
N ARG A 215 0.83 -3.59 11.18
CA ARG A 215 1.40 -3.85 12.51
C ARG A 215 0.46 -3.39 13.62
N GLN A 216 -0.10 -2.19 13.49
CA GLN A 216 -1.05 -1.60 14.42
C GLN A 216 -2.33 -2.42 14.44
N TYR A 217 -2.84 -2.80 13.26
CA TYR A 217 -3.93 -3.75 13.13
C TYR A 217 -3.65 -5.04 13.91
N LYS A 218 -2.51 -5.71 13.65
CA LYS A 218 -2.15 -6.99 14.29
C LYS A 218 -2.01 -6.88 15.82
N ALA A 219 -1.51 -5.76 16.32
CA ALA A 219 -1.33 -5.52 17.75
C ALA A 219 -2.67 -5.42 18.51
N GLU A 220 -3.72 -4.96 17.84
CA GLU A 220 -5.04 -4.73 18.42
C GLU A 220 -5.97 -5.95 18.32
N ILE A 221 -5.58 -7.00 17.59
CA ILE A 221 -6.42 -8.18 17.45
C ILE A 221 -6.27 -9.12 18.64
N GLU A 222 -7.40 -9.50 19.23
CA GLU A 222 -7.50 -10.38 20.38
C GLU A 222 -8.53 -11.49 20.19
N CYS A 223 -8.20 -12.66 20.73
CA CYS A 223 -9.12 -13.75 20.99
C CYS A 223 -9.56 -13.69 22.45
N VAL A 224 -10.82 -13.35 22.70
CA VAL A 224 -11.34 -13.34 24.07
C VAL A 224 -11.74 -14.75 24.49
N GLY A 225 -11.12 -15.25 25.57
CA GLY A 225 -11.39 -16.58 26.10
C GLY A 225 -12.67 -16.65 26.94
N PHE A 226 -12.82 -15.75 27.92
CA PHE A 226 -14.01 -15.66 28.75
C PHE A 226 -14.40 -14.19 28.96
N LYS A 227 -15.70 -13.92 28.98
CA LYS A 227 -16.28 -12.59 29.14
C LYS A 227 -17.30 -12.57 30.25
N ILE A 228 -17.22 -11.54 31.08
CA ILE A 228 -18.30 -11.20 32.00
C ILE A 228 -19.07 -10.03 31.37
N PRO A 229 -20.30 -10.27 30.86
CA PRO A 229 -21.09 -9.22 30.24
C PRO A 229 -21.51 -8.18 31.28
N ILE A 230 -21.27 -6.89 31.00
CA ILE A 230 -21.77 -5.78 31.82
C ILE A 230 -22.90 -5.10 31.03
N PRO A 231 -24.17 -5.17 31.46
CA PRO A 231 -25.31 -4.67 30.67
C PRO A 231 -25.47 -3.14 30.65
N LEU A 232 -24.43 -2.40 31.06
CA LEU A 232 -24.42 -0.94 31.19
C LEU A 232 -23.56 -0.31 30.08
N LEU A 233 -24.13 0.57 29.26
CA LEU A 233 -23.36 1.45 28.40
C LEU A 233 -22.86 2.67 29.20
N PRO A 234 -21.61 3.15 29.00
CA PRO A 234 -20.60 2.67 28.04
C PRO A 234 -19.57 1.69 28.65
N VAL A 235 -19.90 1.03 29.77
CA VAL A 235 -18.93 0.21 30.51
C VAL A 235 -18.54 -1.02 29.67
N PRO A 236 -17.25 -1.22 29.35
CA PRO A 236 -16.81 -2.37 28.57
C PRO A 236 -16.96 -3.67 29.38
N ASP A 237 -17.16 -4.79 28.69
CA ASP A 237 -17.18 -6.10 29.35
C ASP A 237 -15.80 -6.43 29.91
N ILE A 238 -15.78 -7.18 31.01
CA ILE A 238 -14.52 -7.66 31.58
C ILE A 238 -14.04 -8.84 30.73
N LYS A 239 -12.94 -8.61 30.00
CA LYS A 239 -12.23 -9.65 29.26
C LYS A 239 -11.26 -10.38 30.20
N ILE A 240 -11.42 -11.68 30.37
CA ILE A 240 -10.51 -12.50 31.18
C ILE A 240 -9.64 -13.33 30.24
N ASN A 241 -8.32 -13.20 30.41
CA ASN A 241 -7.29 -13.93 29.66
C ASN A 241 -7.37 -13.73 28.14
N PRO A 242 -7.23 -12.48 27.63
CA PRO A 242 -7.12 -12.24 26.20
C PRO A 242 -5.88 -12.95 25.65
N LYS A 243 -6.03 -13.58 24.49
CA LYS A 243 -4.92 -14.25 23.79
C LYS A 243 -4.72 -13.64 22.42
N ALA A 244 -3.47 -13.59 21.96
CA ALA A 244 -3.19 -13.24 20.58
C ALA A 244 -3.79 -14.31 19.64
N PRO A 245 -4.46 -13.91 18.54
CA PRO A 245 -4.92 -14.83 17.51
C PRO A 245 -3.73 -15.45 16.75
N LYS A 246 -3.96 -16.58 16.08
CA LYS A 246 -3.00 -17.13 15.12
C LYS A 246 -3.03 -16.37 13.79
N GLY A 247 -4.19 -15.84 13.42
CA GLY A 247 -4.41 -15.07 12.21
C GLY A 247 -5.78 -14.41 12.23
N SER A 248 -6.06 -13.58 11.24
CA SER A 248 -7.34 -12.87 11.13
C SER A 248 -7.70 -12.56 9.69
N ILE A 249 -8.97 -12.20 9.47
CA ILE A 249 -9.49 -11.67 8.21
C ILE A 249 -10.22 -10.36 8.55
N LEU A 250 -10.01 -9.32 7.76
CA LEU A 250 -10.70 -8.04 7.87
C LEU A 250 -11.59 -7.84 6.62
N HIS A 251 -12.88 -7.63 6.81
CA HIS A 251 -13.86 -7.57 5.72
C HIS A 251 -15.03 -6.63 6.07
N ASN A 252 -15.94 -6.41 5.11
CA ASN A 252 -17.13 -5.56 5.26
C ASN A 252 -16.79 -4.13 5.75
N LEU A 253 -15.75 -3.56 5.15
CA LEU A 253 -15.26 -2.23 5.47
C LEU A 253 -16.23 -1.16 5.00
N HIS A 254 -16.45 -0.14 5.82
CA HIS A 254 -17.26 1.03 5.47
C HIS A 254 -16.81 2.24 6.28
N TRP A 255 -16.98 3.43 5.70
CA TRP A 255 -16.70 4.71 6.34
C TRP A 255 -17.92 5.17 7.14
N GLU A 256 -17.76 5.48 8.43
CA GLU A 256 -18.88 5.83 9.31
C GLU A 256 -18.92 7.30 9.73
N LYS A 257 -17.77 7.85 10.13
CA LYS A 257 -17.71 9.21 10.68
C LYS A 257 -16.66 9.99 9.92
N ILE A 258 -17.12 11.07 9.30
CA ILE A 258 -16.29 12.05 8.62
C ILE A 258 -16.64 13.38 9.27
N LYS A 259 -15.74 13.89 10.12
CA LYS A 259 -15.85 15.26 10.63
C LYS A 259 -14.97 16.13 9.77
N ASP A 260 -15.63 16.85 8.88
CA ASP A 260 -14.99 17.79 7.98
C ASP A 260 -14.85 19.15 8.66
N GLY A 261 -13.63 19.65 8.73
CA GLY A 261 -13.30 21.01 9.11
C GLY A 261 -12.42 21.64 8.04
N ASP A 262 -12.35 22.98 8.00
CA ASP A 262 -11.70 23.73 6.91
C ASP A 262 -10.29 23.25 6.53
N THR A 263 -9.54 22.73 7.51
CA THR A 263 -8.15 22.27 7.34
C THR A 263 -7.91 20.86 7.86
N THR A 264 -8.91 20.19 8.41
CA THR A 264 -8.76 18.90 9.09
C THR A 264 -9.92 17.97 8.77
N LEU A 265 -9.62 16.71 8.49
CA LEU A 265 -10.61 15.68 8.26
C LEU A 265 -10.38 14.52 9.25
N ASP A 266 -11.24 14.37 10.24
CA ASP A 266 -11.24 13.18 11.10
C ASP A 266 -12.10 12.09 10.44
N VAL A 267 -11.49 10.95 10.16
CA VAL A 267 -12.15 9.81 9.51
C VAL A 267 -12.17 8.58 10.41
N GLN A 268 -13.24 7.81 10.29
CA GLN A 268 -13.42 6.52 10.96
C GLN A 268 -13.88 5.48 9.94
N ILE A 269 -13.13 4.39 9.85
CA ILE A 269 -13.50 3.19 9.12
C ILE A 269 -13.88 2.11 10.12
N THR A 270 -14.98 1.42 9.85
CA THR A 270 -15.43 0.27 10.62
C THR A 270 -15.45 -0.96 9.72
N GLY A 271 -15.09 -2.11 10.29
CA GLY A 271 -15.08 -3.38 9.57
C GLY A 271 -15.26 -4.57 10.48
N ASN A 272 -15.62 -5.71 9.90
CA ASN A 272 -15.72 -6.97 10.61
C ASN A 272 -14.37 -7.68 10.62
N VAL A 273 -14.02 -8.23 11.78
CA VAL A 273 -12.83 -9.05 11.97
C VAL A 273 -13.23 -10.46 12.35
N SER A 274 -12.74 -11.43 11.59
CA SER A 274 -12.85 -12.85 11.90
C SER A 274 -11.50 -13.37 12.41
N ASN A 275 -11.42 -13.69 13.71
CA ASN A 275 -10.19 -14.13 14.36
C ASN A 275 -10.05 -15.65 14.38
N ARG A 276 -8.85 -16.15 14.08
CA ARG A 276 -8.50 -17.57 14.17
C ARG A 276 -7.86 -17.86 15.53
N CYS A 277 -8.68 -18.31 16.48
CA CYS A 277 -8.28 -18.49 17.87
C CYS A 277 -7.83 -19.94 18.16
N LYS A 278 -6.73 -20.11 18.90
CA LYS A 278 -6.27 -21.44 19.38
C LYS A 278 -7.11 -21.88 20.58
N VAL A 279 -7.86 -22.97 20.45
CA VAL A 279 -8.59 -23.60 21.57
C VAL A 279 -7.64 -24.52 22.36
N LYS A 280 -7.97 -24.84 23.63
CA LYS A 280 -7.15 -25.71 24.51
C LYS A 280 -6.95 -27.12 23.93
N SER A 281 -7.87 -27.60 23.09
CA SER A 281 -7.62 -28.70 22.17
C SER A 281 -6.98 -28.11 20.90
N ASP A 282 -5.71 -28.41 20.66
CA ASP A 282 -4.88 -27.82 19.59
C ASP A 282 -5.43 -28.00 18.16
N THR A 283 -6.52 -28.75 17.99
CA THR A 283 -7.16 -29.11 16.72
C THR A 283 -8.32 -28.21 16.29
N GLU A 284 -8.89 -27.40 17.19
CA GLU A 284 -10.05 -26.54 16.84
C GLU A 284 -9.65 -25.06 16.71
N ILE A 285 -9.93 -24.48 15.54
CA ILE A 285 -9.88 -23.04 15.29
C ILE A 285 -11.31 -22.53 15.37
N ARG A 286 -11.62 -21.72 16.39
CA ARG A 286 -12.91 -21.02 16.46
C ARG A 286 -12.79 -19.68 15.76
N ASN A 287 -13.74 -19.40 14.87
CA ASN A 287 -13.93 -18.07 14.29
C ASN A 287 -14.78 -17.24 15.24
N ASN A 288 -14.19 -16.20 15.81
CA ASN A 288 -14.93 -15.17 16.54
C ASN A 288 -15.07 -13.96 15.63
N SER A 289 -16.32 -13.55 15.38
CA SER A 289 -16.63 -12.30 14.68
C SER A 289 -16.64 -11.15 15.67
N SER A 290 -15.86 -10.13 15.39
CA SER A 290 -15.81 -8.87 16.12
C SER A 290 -15.80 -7.72 15.12
N GLN A 291 -15.85 -6.50 15.61
CA GLN A 291 -15.69 -5.31 14.80
C GLN A 291 -14.36 -4.63 15.12
N MET A 292 -13.88 -3.86 14.16
CA MET A 292 -12.70 -3.03 14.27
C MET A 292 -13.05 -1.62 13.85
N THR A 293 -12.58 -0.64 14.62
CA THR A 293 -12.53 0.76 14.20
C THR A 293 -11.09 1.16 13.92
N ILE A 294 -10.89 1.87 12.81
CA ILE A 294 -9.64 2.52 12.45
C ILE A 294 -9.96 4.01 12.31
N LYS A 295 -9.43 4.83 13.20
CA LYS A 295 -9.59 6.29 13.19
C LYS A 295 -8.25 6.94 12.91
N PHE A 296 -8.29 8.02 12.15
CA PHE A 296 -7.14 8.87 11.90
C PHE A 296 -7.60 10.24 11.44
N ARG A 297 -6.66 11.18 11.44
CA ARG A 297 -6.83 12.56 11.01
C ARG A 297 -5.98 12.82 9.79
N LEU A 298 -6.57 13.57 8.86
CA LEU A 298 -5.87 14.17 7.73
C LEU A 298 -5.84 15.68 7.90
N ASN A 299 -4.71 16.29 7.55
CA ASN A 299 -4.54 17.73 7.53
C ASN A 299 -4.42 18.18 6.08
N LYS A 300 -5.12 19.26 5.73
CA LYS A 300 -5.05 19.84 4.38
C LYS A 300 -3.77 20.65 4.24
N ASN A 301 -2.97 20.31 3.22
CA ASN A 301 -1.78 21.06 2.82
C ASN A 301 -1.97 21.54 1.38
N ILE A 302 -2.31 22.83 1.23
CA ILE A 302 -2.68 23.48 -0.03
C ILE A 302 -3.86 22.75 -0.70
N ASP A 303 -3.57 21.82 -1.60
CA ASP A 303 -4.55 21.04 -2.38
C ASP A 303 -4.44 19.52 -2.14
N THR A 304 -3.66 19.10 -1.13
CA THR A 304 -3.43 17.68 -0.83
C THR A 304 -3.74 17.35 0.62
N TRP A 305 -4.28 16.16 0.86
CA TRP A 305 -4.44 15.63 2.20
C TRP A 305 -3.14 14.99 2.67
N VAL A 306 -2.74 15.28 3.90
CA VAL A 306 -1.56 14.73 4.54
C VAL A 306 -1.98 13.99 5.80
N TYR A 307 -1.52 12.75 5.96
CA TYR A 307 -1.83 11.90 7.10
C TYR A 307 -1.12 12.35 8.39
N ASP A 308 -1.88 12.57 9.46
CA ASP A 308 -1.33 12.83 10.80
C ASP A 308 -0.97 11.50 11.48
N ARG A 309 0.32 11.15 11.50
CA ARG A 309 0.82 9.89 12.08
C ARG A 309 0.49 9.71 13.56
N SER A 310 0.29 10.80 14.30
CA SER A 310 0.00 10.75 15.74
C SER A 310 -1.47 10.45 16.05
N SER A 311 -2.34 10.54 15.04
CA SER A 311 -3.79 10.44 15.19
C SER A 311 -4.34 9.01 15.07
N LEU A 312 -3.50 8.03 14.70
CA LEU A 312 -3.95 6.66 14.43
C LEU A 312 -4.45 5.98 15.69
N GLU A 313 -5.72 5.61 15.69
CA GLU A 313 -6.34 4.75 16.70
C GLU A 313 -6.94 3.54 15.99
N VAL A 314 -6.41 2.36 16.29
CA VAL A 314 -6.97 1.09 15.84
C VAL A 314 -7.53 0.40 17.08
N ARG A 315 -8.78 -0.07 17.03
CA ARG A 315 -9.42 -0.74 18.17
C ARG A 315 -10.37 -1.83 17.72
N GLN A 316 -10.17 -3.03 18.24
CA GLN A 316 -11.15 -4.10 18.14
C GLN A 316 -12.20 -3.98 19.26
N PHE A 317 -13.46 -4.11 18.91
CA PHE A 317 -14.59 -4.16 19.82
C PHE A 317 -15.58 -5.23 19.37
N GLU A 318 -16.53 -5.59 20.23
CA GLU A 318 -17.63 -6.46 19.84
C GLU A 318 -18.91 -5.66 19.80
N ASP A 319 -19.76 -5.97 18.82
CA ASP A 319 -21.09 -5.41 18.76
C ASP A 319 -21.93 -5.94 19.93
N GLN A 320 -22.32 -5.02 20.80
CA GLN A 320 -22.98 -5.30 22.07
C GLN A 320 -24.48 -5.02 21.95
N TRP A 321 -25.12 -5.63 20.94
CA TRP A 321 -26.57 -5.51 20.69
C TRP A 321 -27.45 -5.83 21.92
N TRP A 322 -26.91 -6.58 22.89
CA TRP A 322 -27.60 -6.95 24.14
C TRP A 322 -27.43 -5.93 25.28
N LYS A 323 -26.65 -4.86 25.12
CA LYS A 323 -26.53 -3.79 26.13
C LYS A 323 -27.70 -2.84 26.05
N ILE A 324 -28.68 -3.08 26.92
CA ILE A 324 -29.98 -2.40 26.92
C ILE A 324 -30.07 -1.20 27.88
N ILE A 325 -29.15 -1.06 28.85
CA ILE A 325 -29.20 0.03 29.84
C ILE A 325 -28.16 1.10 29.49
N LYS A 326 -28.62 2.29 29.11
CA LYS A 326 -27.77 3.47 28.87
C LYS A 326 -27.71 4.30 30.15
N LEU A 327 -26.54 4.37 30.79
CA LEU A 327 -26.34 5.30 31.90
C LEU A 327 -26.38 6.75 31.37
N PRO A 328 -26.97 7.69 32.11
CA PRO A 328 -26.91 9.10 31.74
C PRO A 328 -25.43 9.50 31.66
N LEU A 329 -25.04 10.11 30.54
CA LEU A 329 -23.71 10.70 30.41
C LEU A 329 -23.62 11.79 31.48
N LEU A 330 -22.67 11.66 32.41
CA LEU A 330 -22.34 12.75 33.30
C LEU A 330 -21.96 13.95 32.42
N PRO A 331 -22.53 15.14 32.67
CA PRO A 331 -22.14 16.34 31.93
C PRO A 331 -20.62 16.53 32.12
N ASN A 332 -19.90 16.45 31.01
CA ASN A 332 -18.50 16.86 30.93
C ASN A 332 -18.38 18.38 31.07
#